data_AF-X1DRR9-F1
#
_entry.id   AF-X1DRR9-F1
#
_cell.length_a   1.000
_cell.length_b   1.000
_cell.length_c   1.000
_cell.angle_alpha   90.00
_cell.angle_beta   90.00
_cell.angle_gamma   90.00
#
_symmetry.space_group_name_H-M   'P 1'
#
loop_
_entity.id
_entity.type
_entity.pdbx_description
1 polymer ?
#
loop_
_entity_poly.entity_id
_entity_poly.type
_entity_poly.pdbx_seq_one_letter_code
_entity_poly.pdbx_strand_id
1 'polypeptide(L)'
;MSFVGPRPALYNQELLIRLRKEKSVDKVRPGVTGLAQISGRDQLSIPDKVMYDQLYIKDASILLDIKIFLVTVKAALTGKGAN
;
A
#
# COMPACT_ATOMS: atom_id res chain seq x y z
N MET A 1 -0.86 10.96 -9.17
CA MET A 1 -1.10 9.72 -8.43
C MET A 1 -0.86 8.54 -9.35
N SER A 2 -0.42 7.40 -8.81
CA SER A 2 -0.33 6.12 -9.52
C SER A 2 -1.60 5.31 -9.29
N PHE A 3 -1.86 4.26 -10.08
CA PHE A 3 -2.93 3.31 -9.77
C PHE A 3 -2.50 2.37 -8.63
N VAL A 4 -1.25 1.89 -8.69
CA VAL A 4 -0.61 1.03 -7.68
C VAL A 4 0.46 1.83 -6.93
N GLY A 5 0.45 1.76 -5.60
CA GLY A 5 1.40 2.42 -4.72
C GLY A 5 0.90 2.57 -3.27
N PRO A 6 1.74 3.13 -2.38
CA PRO A 6 1.36 3.39 -1.00
C PRO A 6 0.09 4.24 -0.92
N ARG A 7 -0.86 3.88 -0.06
CA ARG A 7 -2.09 4.67 0.13
C ARG A 7 -1.74 6.04 0.71
N PRO A 8 -2.35 7.16 0.28
CA PRO A 8 -2.16 8.46 0.94
C PRO A 8 -2.39 8.34 2.45
N ALA A 9 -1.46 8.88 3.25
CA ALA A 9 -1.66 8.97 4.69
C ALA A 9 -2.77 9.97 4.99
N LEU A 10 -3.61 9.66 5.98
CA LEU A 10 -4.57 10.63 6.50
C LEU A 10 -3.84 11.63 7.40
N TYR A 11 -4.38 12.85 7.51
CA TYR A 11 -3.78 13.92 8.32
C TYR A 11 -3.67 13.54 9.82
N ASN A 12 -4.55 12.66 10.30
CA ASN A 12 -4.56 12.19 11.69
C ASN A 12 -3.62 11.00 11.96
N GLN A 13 -2.80 10.60 10.99
CA GLN A 13 -1.88 9.46 11.10
C GLN A 13 -0.43 9.91 11.22
N GLU A 14 -0.11 10.72 12.24
CA GLU A 14 1.23 11.30 12.44
C GLU A 14 2.34 10.24 12.49
N LEU A 15 2.11 9.11 13.17
CA LEU A 15 3.06 7.99 13.23
C LEU A 15 3.35 7.41 11.83
N LEU A 16 2.31 7.22 11.01
CA LEU A 16 2.45 6.69 9.66
C LEU A 16 3.25 7.66 8.77
N ILE A 17 2.93 8.96 8.85
CA ILE A 17 3.62 10.01 8.10
C ILE A 17 5.10 10.03 8.47
N ARG A 18 5.40 10.04 9.77
CA ARG A 18 6.77 10.03 10.28
C ARG A 18 7.56 8.81 9.80
N LEU A 19 7.03 7.60 10.01
CA LEU A 19 7.71 6.37 9.63
C LEU A 19 7.91 6.26 8.11
N ARG A 20 6.93 6.70 7.30
CA ARG A 20 7.09 6.75 5.84
C ARG A 20 8.18 7.71 5.41
N LYS A 21 8.28 8.87 6.05
CA LYS A 21 9.34 9.86 5.79
C LYS A 21 10.72 9.31 6.15
N GLU A 22 10.83 8.63 7.29
CA GLU A 22 12.08 7.97 7.71
C GLU A 22 12.52 6.88 6.70
N LYS A 23 11.58 6.21 6.05
CA LYS A 23 11.84 5.18 5.03
C LYS A 23 11.81 5.70 3.58
N SER A 24 11.74 7.02 3.36
CA SER A 24 11.61 7.65 2.03
C SER A 24 10.42 7.16 1.18
N VAL A 25 9.40 6.59 1.82
CA VAL A 25 8.16 6.13 1.17
C VAL A 25 7.34 7.31 0.66
N ASP A 26 7.43 8.44 1.34
CA ASP A 26 6.78 9.71 1.01
C ASP A 26 7.22 10.30 -0.34
N LYS A 27 8.36 9.88 -0.87
CA LYS A 27 8.87 10.32 -2.19
C LYS A 27 8.17 9.64 -3.37
N VAL A 28 7.42 8.58 -3.13
CA VAL A 28 6.76 7.81 -4.18
C VAL A 28 5.31 8.28 -4.36
N ARG A 29 4.85 8.30 -5.61
CA ARG A 29 3.48 8.73 -5.94
C ARG A 29 2.49 7.79 -5.27
N PRO A 30 1.52 8.31 -4.49
CA PRO A 30 0.55 7.46 -3.84
C PRO A 30 -0.38 6.77 -4.84
N GLY A 31 -0.87 5.60 -4.43
CA GLY A 31 -1.72 4.70 -5.22
C GLY A 31 -3.14 4.55 -4.66
N VAL A 32 -4.07 4.12 -5.52
CA VAL A 32 -5.42 3.72 -5.12
C VAL A 32 -5.36 2.39 -4.36
N THR A 33 -4.60 1.44 -4.89
CA THR A 33 -4.26 0.15 -4.28
C THR A 33 -2.75 0.00 -4.13
N GLY A 34 -2.29 -1.00 -3.40
CA GLY A 34 -0.88 -1.20 -3.11
C GLY A 34 -0.64 -2.49 -2.33
N LEU A 35 0.64 -2.79 -2.07
CA LEU A 35 1.03 -4.03 -1.40
C LEU A 35 0.44 -4.12 0.01
N ALA A 36 0.51 -3.04 0.80
CA ALA A 36 -0.10 -3.01 2.13
C ALA A 36 -1.64 -3.24 2.09
N GLN A 37 -2.30 -2.77 1.03
CA GLN A 37 -3.75 -2.90 0.86
C GLN A 37 -4.17 -4.34 0.56
N ILE A 38 -3.37 -5.09 -0.21
CA ILE A 38 -3.69 -6.50 -0.49
C ILE A 38 -3.19 -7.47 0.60
N SER A 39 -2.27 -7.03 1.46
CA SER A 39 -1.68 -7.85 2.53
C SER A 39 -2.44 -7.82 3.86
N GLY A 40 -3.50 -7.03 3.98
CA GLY A 40 -4.31 -6.96 5.23
C GLY A 40 -4.93 -5.60 5.51
N ARG A 41 -4.52 -4.55 4.78
CA ARG A 41 -5.15 -3.22 4.76
C ARG A 41 -5.29 -2.55 6.13
N ASP A 42 -6.44 -2.73 6.78
CA ASP A 42 -6.80 -2.10 8.06
C ASP A 42 -6.44 -2.99 9.25
N GLN A 43 -6.16 -4.28 9.03
CA GLN A 43 -5.68 -5.22 10.04
C GLN A 43 -4.18 -5.07 10.32
N LEU A 44 -3.43 -4.42 9.42
CA LEU A 44 -2.00 -4.21 9.57
C LEU A 44 -1.70 -3.11 10.58
N SER A 45 -0.71 -3.33 11.44
CA SER A 45 -0.17 -2.27 12.30
C SER A 45 0.49 -1.18 11.45
N ILE A 46 0.62 0.03 12.00
CA ILE A 46 1.28 1.15 11.27
C ILE A 46 2.71 0.78 10.83
N PRO A 47 3.57 0.19 11.68
CA PRO A 47 4.89 -0.29 11.25
C PRO A 47 4.84 -1.30 10.10
N ASP A 48 3.91 -2.26 10.14
CA ASP A 48 3.78 -3.27 9.09
C ASP A 48 3.35 -2.63 7.76
N LYS A 49 2.43 -1.66 7.80
CA LYS A 49 2.03 -0.90 6.58
C LYS A 49 3.25 -0.24 5.95
N VAL A 50 4.09 0.43 6.74
CA VAL A 50 5.30 1.07 6.23
C VAL A 50 6.31 0.05 5.70
N MET A 51 6.43 -1.11 6.35
CA MET A 51 7.26 -2.20 5.85
C MET A 51 6.78 -2.69 4.48
N TYR A 52 5.48 -2.94 4.29
CA TYR A 52 4.95 -3.33 2.98
C TYR A 52 5.09 -2.23 1.94
N ASP A 53 4.91 -0.97 2.31
CA ASP A 53 5.15 0.15 1.40
C ASP A 53 6.63 0.20 0.96
N GLN A 54 7.57 -0.05 1.89
CA GLN A 54 8.99 -0.12 1.58
C GLN A 54 9.34 -1.30 0.68
N LEU A 55 8.76 -2.48 0.95
CA LEU A 55 8.92 -3.68 0.10
C LEU A 55 8.39 -3.42 -1.31
N TYR A 56 7.24 -2.77 -1.43
CA TYR A 56 6.70 -2.39 -2.73
C TYR A 56 7.67 -1.51 -3.53
N ILE A 57 8.27 -0.50 -2.89
CA ILE A 57 9.21 0.41 -3.55
C ILE A 57 10.49 -0.34 -3.95
N LYS A 58 10.97 -1.26 -3.11
CA LYS A 58 12.18 -2.05 -3.36
C LYS A 58 12.00 -3.01 -4.53
N ASP A 59 10.86 -3.69 -4.60
CA ASP A 59 10.58 -4.76 -5.58
C ASP A 59 9.60 -4.29 -6.69
N ALA A 60 9.47 -2.97 -6.87
CA ALA A 60 8.55 -2.37 -7.81
C ALA A 60 8.81 -2.88 -9.24
N SER A 61 7.82 -3.57 -9.80
CA SER A 61 7.89 -4.15 -11.14
C SER A 61 6.49 -4.23 -11.75
N ILE A 62 6.42 -4.23 -13.08
CA ILE A 62 5.14 -4.35 -13.82
C ILE A 62 4.39 -5.62 -13.41
N LEU A 63 5.10 -6.73 -13.18
CA LEU A 63 4.51 -7.99 -12.72
C LEU A 63 3.90 -7.87 -11.32
N LEU A 64 4.57 -7.18 -10.40
CA LEU A 64 4.04 -6.92 -9.06
C LEU A 64 2.78 -6.04 -9.13
N ASP A 65 2.79 -5.00 -9.96
CA ASP A 65 1.64 -4.12 -10.16
C ASP A 65 0.43 -4.88 -10.72
N ILE A 66 0.65 -5.76 -11.71
CA ILE A 66 -0.40 -6.64 -12.25
C ILE A 66 -0.95 -7.57 -11.16
N LYS A 67 -0.08 -8.17 -10.34
CA LYS A 67 -0.50 -9.03 -9.23
C LYS A 67 -1.37 -8.26 -8.24
N ILE A 68 -0.95 -7.07 -7.82
CA ILE A 68 -1.71 -6.21 -6.89
C ILE A 68 -3.06 -5.85 -7.51
N PHE A 69 -3.08 -5.49 -8.79
CA PHE A 69 -4.31 -5.18 -9.51
C PHE A 69 -5.30 -6.36 -9.51
N LEU A 70 -4.85 -7.57 -9.89
CA LEU A 70 -5.72 -8.74 -9.95
C LEU A 70 -6.29 -9.13 -8.59
N VAL A 71 -5.49 -9.07 -7.53
CA VAL A 71 -5.96 -9.33 -6.15
C VAL A 71 -6.99 -8.27 -5.74
N THR A 72 -6.75 -7.00 -6.09
CA THR A 72 -7.68 -5.90 -5.82
C THR A 72 -9.02 -6.11 -6.54
N VAL A 73 -8.99 -6.48 -7.83
CA VAL A 73 -10.20 -6.77 -8.62
C VAL A 73 -10.96 -7.95 -8.03
N LYS A 74 -10.27 -9.03 -7.67
CA LYS A 74 -10.89 -10.20 -7.03
C LYS A 74 -11.57 -9.83 -5.70
N ALA A 75 -10.92 -9.03 -4.87
CA ALA A 75 -11.51 -8.54 -3.62
C ALA A 75 -12.75 -7.67 -3.87
N ALA A 76 -12.70 -6.77 -4.87
CA ALA A 76 -13.84 -5.94 -5.25
C ALA A 76 -15.04 -6.76 -5.75
N LEU A 77 -14.80 -7.77 -6.60
CA LEU A 77 -15.85 -8.64 -7.14
C LEU A 77 -16.49 -9.56 -6.09
N THR A 78 -15.73 -9.97 -5.09
CA THR A 78 -16.23 -10.89 -4.05
C THR A 78 -16.90 -10.15 -2.88
N GLY A 79 -16.87 -8.81 -2.87
CA GLY A 79 -17.38 -7.99 -1.76
C GLY A 79 -16.61 -8.14 -0.44
N LYS A 80 -15.66 -9.08 -0.38
CA LYS A 80 -14.71 -9.24 0.71
C LYS A 80 -13.55 -8.31 0.41
N GLY A 81 -13.56 -7.13 1.04
CA GLY A 81 -12.37 -6.30 1.08
C GLY A 81 -11.17 -7.15 1.47
N ALA A 82 -9.98 -6.85 0.91
CA ALA A 82 -8.77 -7.64 1.12
C ALA A 82 -8.63 -8.08 2.58
N ASN A 83 -8.85 -9.39 2.81
CA ASN A 83 -8.87 -10.06 4.10
C ASN A 83 -7.54 -10.75 4.33
#